data_AF-A0A972AB30-F1
#
_entry.id   AF-A0A972AB30-F1
#
_cell.length_a   1.000
_cell.length_b   1.000
_cell.length_c   1.000
_cell.angle_alpha   90.00
_cell.angle_beta   90.00
_cell.angle_gamma   90.00
#
_symmetry.space_group_name_H-M   'P 1'
#
loop_
_entity.id
_entity.type
_entity.pdbx_description
1 polymer ?
#
loop_
_entity_poly.entity_id
_entity_poly.type
_entity_poly.pdbx_seq_one_letter_code
_entity_poly.pdbx_strand_id
1 'polypeptide(L)' 'MIKAVIDIGTNSIKLCIAKIVNGEIFILKDINKITKLGEGLQKDGSLGKEAIERTLLEAVNYVQMAKA' A
#
# COMPACT_ATOMS: atom_id res chain seq x y z
N MET A 1 -3.18 -12.12 17.40
CA MET A 1 -2.79 -12.41 16.00
C MET A 1 -2.27 -11.15 15.36
N ILE A 2 -1.20 -11.19 14.55
CA ILE A 2 -0.77 -10.03 13.75
C ILE A 2 -1.39 -10.12 12.36
N LYS A 3 -1.87 -8.98 11.83
CA LYS A 3 -2.42 -8.83 10.48
C LYS A 3 -1.78 -7.63 9.79
N ALA A 4 -1.64 -7.73 8.47
CA ALA A 4 -1.21 -6.63 7.61
C ALA A 4 -2.23 -6.42 6.50
N VAL A 5 -2.46 -5.16 6.14
CA VAL A 5 -3.28 -4.73 5.00
C VAL A 5 -2.44 -3.80 4.14
N ILE A 6 -2.39 -4.09 2.84
CA ILE A 6 -1.83 -3.19 1.83
C ILE A 6 -3.00 -2.70 0.97
N ASP A 7 -3.17 -1.39 0.91
CA ASP A 7 -4.18 -0.73 0.09
C ASP A 7 -3.50 0.05 -1.03
N ILE A 8 -3.87 -0.22 -2.28
CA ILE A 8 -3.30 0.41 -3.48
C ILE A 8 -4.36 1.30 -4.10
N GLY A 9 -4.30 2.58 -3.77
CA GLY A 9 -5.20 3.59 -4.29
C GLY A 9 -4.65 4.31 -5.53
N THR A 10 -5.49 5.17 -6.11
CA THR A 10 -5.17 5.98 -7.29
C THR A 10 -4.02 6.95 -7.03
N ASN A 11 -3.95 7.57 -5.84
CA ASN A 11 -2.93 8.55 -5.49
C ASN A 11 -1.82 7.96 -4.61
N SER A 12 -2.16 7.05 -3.72
CA SER A 12 -1.25 6.56 -2.69
C SER A 12 -1.42 5.06 -2.43
N ILE A 13 -0.35 4.46 -1.93
CA ILE A 13 -0.31 3.11 -1.38
C ILE A 13 -0.11 3.19 0.14
N LYS A 14 -0.81 2.34 0.90
CA LYS A 14 -0.77 2.32 2.36
C LYS A 14 -0.46 0.92 2.89
N LEU A 15 0.34 0.83 3.95
CA LEU A 15 0.54 -0.38 4.75
C LEU A 15 0.05 -0.12 6.17
N CYS A 16 -0.84 -0.99 6.65
CA CYS A 16 -1.26 -1.04 8.05
C CYS A 16 -0.93 -2.43 8.62
N ILE A 17 -0.13 -2.48 9.68
CA ILE A 17 0.16 -3.70 10.45
C ILE A 17 -0.41 -3.52 11.84
N ALA A 18 -1.20 -4.49 12.30
CA ALA A 18 -1.84 -4.43 13.61
C ALA A 18 -1.76 -5.77 14.35
N LYS A 19 -1.68 -5.69 15.68
CA LYS A 19 -1.85 -6.81 16.59
C LYS A 19 -3.30 -6.82 17.08
N ILE A 20 -3.96 -7.96 16.94
CA ILE A 20 -5.31 -8.21 17.42
C ILE A 20 -5.23 -9.04 18.70
N VAL A 21 -5.76 -8.52 19.81
CA VAL A 21 -5.81 -9.19 21.13
C VAL A 21 -7.22 -9.06 21.68
N ASN A 22 -7.90 -10.18 21.92
CA ASN A 22 -9.27 -10.20 22.47
C ASN A 22 -10.28 -9.30 21.72
N GLY A 23 -10.12 -9.18 20.39
CA GLY A 23 -10.96 -8.32 19.54
C GLY A 23 -10.50 -6.86 19.46
N GLU A 24 -9.57 -6.43 20.31
CA GLU A 24 -8.96 -5.10 20.25
C GLU A 24 -7.83 -5.05 19.22
N ILE A 25 -7.77 -3.94 18.47
CA ILE A 25 -6.80 -3.71 17.39
C ILE A 25 -5.77 -2.69 17.87
N PHE A 26 -4.51 -3.10 17.88
CA PHE A 26 -3.36 -2.26 18.20
C PHE A 26 -2.52 -2.04 16.95
N ILE A 27 -2.48 -0.81 16.44
CA ILE A 27 -1.67 -0.46 15.27
C ILE A 27 -0.19 -0.53 15.66
N LEU A 28 0.56 -1.40 14.98
CA LEU A 28 2.00 -1.55 15.15
C LEU A 28 2.76 -0.66 14.16
N LYS A 29 2.21 -0.51 12.95
CA LYS A 29 2.81 0.29 11.89
C LYS A 29 1.72 0.80 10.94
N ASP A 30 1.81 2.07 10.59
CA ASP A 30 0.96 2.70 9.59
C ASP A 30 1.83 3.59 8.69
N ILE A 31 1.93 3.24 7.41
CA ILE A 31 2.77 3.92 6.42
C ILE A 31 1.92 4.26 5.21
N ASN A 32 2.06 5.48 4.70
CA ASN A 32 1.42 5.91 3.47
C ASN A 32 2.47 6.53 2.53
N LYS A 33 2.39 6.22 1.23
CA LYS A 33 3.27 6.77 0.21
C LYS A 33 2.48 7.18 -1.03
N ILE A 34 2.70 8.41 -1.49
CA ILE A 34 2.14 8.90 -2.75
C ILE A 34 2.93 8.29 -3.91
N THR A 35 2.26 7.52 -4.76
CA THR A 35 2.83 6.90 -5.96
C THR A 35 2.12 7.32 -7.24
N LYS A 36 0.92 7.94 -7.12
CA LYS A 36 0.08 8.44 -8.21
C LYS A 36 -0.19 7.39 -9.29
N LEU A 37 -0.55 6.17 -8.88
CA LEU A 37 -0.82 5.07 -9.82
C LEU A 37 -1.80 5.46 -10.94
N GLY A 38 -2.84 6.22 -10.62
CA GLY A 38 -3.85 6.64 -11.59
C GLY A 38 -3.55 7.95 -12.31
N GLU A 39 -2.33 8.47 -12.28
CA GLU A 39 -1.95 9.58 -13.16
C GLU A 39 -2.16 9.18 -14.63
N GLY A 40 -2.80 10.06 -15.41
CA GLY A 40 -3.15 9.77 -16.81
C GLY A 40 -4.37 8.85 -17.01
N LEU A 41 -4.84 8.11 -16.00
CA LEU A 41 -5.88 7.07 -16.17
C LEU A 41 -7.18 7.59 -16.81
N GLN A 42 -7.70 8.73 -16.35
CA GLN A 42 -8.93 9.30 -16.92
C GLN A 42 -8.78 9.73 -18.39
N LYS A 43 -7.57 10.14 -18.77
CA LYS A 43 -7.26 10.67 -20.10
C LYS A 43 -6.91 9.54 -21.07
N ASP A 44 -6.05 8.62 -20.62
CA ASP A 44 -5.39 7.62 -21.45
C ASP A 44 -6.08 6.25 -21.35
N GLY A 45 -7.07 6.10 -20.46
CA GLY A 45 -7.82 4.86 -20.24
C GLY A 45 -6.98 3.70 -19.71
N SER A 46 -5.73 3.97 -19.33
CA SER A 46 -4.74 2.98 -18.91
C SER A 46 -3.79 3.55 -17.85
N LEU A 47 -3.12 2.67 -17.12
CA LEU A 47 -2.11 3.05 -16.14
C LEU A 47 -0.77 3.27 -16.85
N GLY A 48 -0.10 4.38 -16.56
CA GLY A 48 1.24 4.67 -17.06
C GLY A 48 2.29 3.70 -16.52
N LYS A 49 3.24 3.28 -17.35
CA LYS A 49 4.32 2.36 -16.96
C LYS A 49 5.12 2.85 -15.76
N GLU A 50 5.49 4.12 -15.76
CA GLU A 50 6.26 4.74 -14.66
C GLU A 50 5.47 4.74 -13.35
N ALA A 51 4.15 4.98 -13.42
CA ALA A 51 3.27 4.94 -12.26
C ALA A 51 3.19 3.52 -11.66
N ILE A 52 3.06 2.51 -12.53
CA ILE A 52 3.10 1.10 -12.13
C ILE A 52 4.44 0.77 -11.45
N GLU A 53 5.58 1.13 -12.05
CA GLU A 53 6.91 0.80 -11.51
C GLU A 53 7.14 1.41 -10.13
N ARG A 54 6.76 2.67 -9.92
CA ARG A 54 6.87 3.33 -8.61
C ARG A 54 5.96 2.67 -7.57
N THR A 55 4.72 2.35 -7.93
CA THR A 55 3.79 1.66 -7.02
C THR A 55 4.27 0.24 -6.68
N LEU A 56 4.80 -0.49 -7.66
CA LEU A 56 5.31 -1.85 -7.47
C LEU A 56 6.51 -1.87 -6.52
N LEU A 57 7.44 -0.91 -6.66
CA LEU A 57 8.59 -0.77 -5.76
C LEU A 57 8.13 -0.65 -4.29
N GLU A 58 7.16 0.21 -4.02
CA GLU A 58 6.62 0.40 -2.67
C GLU A 58 5.80 -0.79 -2.19
N ALA A 59 5.04 -1.45 -3.07
CA ALA A 59 4.31 -2.66 -2.73
C ALA A 59 5.25 -3.80 -2.29
N VAL A 60 6.38 -3.98 -2.99
CA VAL A 60 7.40 -4.96 -2.62
C VAL A 60 8.01 -4.63 -1.26
N ASN A 61 8.35 -3.35 -1.02
CA ASN A 61 8.85 -2.90 0.27
C ASN A 61 7.84 -3.20 1.40
N TYR A 62 6.55 -2.96 1.16
CA TYR A 62 5.50 -3.20 2.16
C TYR A 62 5.31 -4.70 2.43
N VAL A 63 5.38 -5.55 1.41
CA VAL A 63 5.36 -7.01 1.59
C VAL A 63 6.54 -7.49 2.42
N GLN A 64 7.75 -6.95 2.19
CA GLN A 64 8.92 -7.27 3.01
C GLN A 64 8.72 -6.85 4.47
N MET A 65 8.21 -5.64 4.70
CA MET A 65 7.91 -5.16 6.07
C MET A 65 6.81 -5.99 6.76
N ALA A 66 5.83 -6.49 6.02
CA ALA A 66 4.74 -7.29 6.56
C ALA A 66 5.15 -8.75 6.88
N LYS A 67 6.25 -9.22 6.30
CA LYS A 67 6.80 -10.58 6.53
C LYS A 67 7.82 -10.63 7.67
N ALA A 68 8.42 -9.50 8.03
CA ALA A 68 9.36 -9.37 9.14
C ALA A 68 8.64 -9.43 10.50
#